data_AF-A0A3R7FJ57-F1
#
_entry.id   AF-A0A3R7FJ57-F1
#
_cell.length_a   1.000
_cell.length_b   1.000
_cell.length_c   1.000
_cell.angle_alpha   90.00
_cell.angle_beta   90.00
_cell.angle_gamma   90.00
#
_symmetry.space_group_name_H-M   'P 1'
#
loop_
_entity.id
_entity.type
_entity.pdbx_description
1 polymer ?
#
loop_
_entity_poly.entity_id
_entity_poly.type
_entity_poly.pdbx_seq_one_letter_code
_entity_poly.pdbx_strand_id
1 'polypeptide(L)'
;MSRAQLPLSLVEVALGTVLILSVALGFALGTPAPDRQGPQLDAYASDTAAILATDPPRHGGATRLQEVVSSPTAFDRERSALSNRVTRILPDNVLFRVETPHGAVGTPTPQGVSTGTATVPTGHGSVRITVWYA
;
A
#
# COMPACT_ATOMS: atom_id res chain seq x y z
N MET A 1 47.03 47.72 14.72
CA MET A 1 46.00 46.67 14.53
C MET A 1 46.48 45.72 13.45
N SER A 2 46.97 44.54 13.82
CA SER A 2 47.44 43.54 12.84
C SER A 2 46.23 42.84 12.23
N ARG A 3 45.97 43.08 10.93
CA ARG A 3 45.05 42.24 10.16
C ARG A 3 45.75 40.91 9.92
N ALA A 4 45.33 39.85 10.61
CA ALA A 4 45.73 38.49 10.27
C ALA A 4 45.10 38.14 8.92
N GLN A 5 45.89 38.15 7.86
CA GLN A 5 45.45 37.72 6.53
C GLN A 5 45.80 36.24 6.38
N LEU A 6 44.77 35.40 6.33
CA LEU A 6 44.92 33.99 5.97
C LEU A 6 45.30 33.92 4.48
N PRO A 7 46.30 33.11 4.11
CA PRO A 7 46.58 32.87 2.71
C PRO A 7 45.37 32.22 2.06
N LEU A 8 44.96 32.74 0.89
CA LEU A 8 43.78 32.29 0.15
C LEU A 8 43.78 30.76 -0.07
N SER A 9 44.95 30.20 -0.33
CA SER A 9 45.17 28.76 -0.53
C SER A 9 44.76 27.92 0.69
N LEU A 10 44.98 28.44 1.91
CA LEU A 10 44.58 27.76 3.14
C LEU A 10 43.06 27.77 3.30
N VAL A 11 42.41 28.88 2.93
CA VAL A 11 40.95 29.00 2.95
C VAL A 11 40.32 28.02 1.96
N GLU A 12 40.90 27.89 0.76
CA GLU A 12 40.42 26.97 -0.27
C GLU A 12 40.55 25.51 0.17
N VAL A 13 41.70 25.11 0.73
CA VAL A 13 41.90 23.76 1.26
C VAL A 13 40.94 23.47 2.43
N ALA A 14 40.75 24.42 3.33
CA ALA A 14 39.80 24.28 4.43
C ALA A 14 38.37 24.07 3.90
N LEU A 15 37.93 24.88 2.93
CA LEU A 15 36.60 24.74 2.32
C LEU A 15 36.44 23.42 1.57
N GLY A 16 37.43 23.02 0.77
CA GLY A 16 37.43 21.75 0.06
C GLY A 16 37.34 20.56 1.02
N THR A 17 38.11 20.61 2.12
CA THR A 17 38.09 19.55 3.15
C THR A 17 36.74 19.48 3.86
N VAL A 18 36.16 20.63 4.24
CA VAL A 18 34.83 20.68 4.87
C VAL A 18 33.76 20.15 3.92
N LEU A 19 33.82 20.48 2.63
CA LEU A 19 32.88 19.99 1.62
C LEU A 19 32.98 18.47 1.46
N ILE A 20 34.20 17.93 1.29
CA ILE A 20 34.44 16.50 1.15
C ILE A 20 33.95 15.75 2.39
N LEU A 21 34.29 16.23 3.59
CA LEU A 21 33.83 15.64 4.84
C LEU A 21 32.31 15.69 4.95
N SER A 22 31.66 16.79 4.57
CA SER A 22 30.21 16.93 4.62
C SER A 22 29.51 15.92 3.69
N VAL A 23 30.02 15.74 2.47
CA VAL A 23 29.51 14.75 1.51
C VAL A 23 29.74 13.32 2.02
N ALA A 24 30.95 13.03 2.50
CA ALA A 24 31.28 11.73 3.08
C ALA A 24 30.40 11.40 4.29
N LEU A 25 30.14 12.38 5.16
CA LEU A 25 29.26 12.23 6.31
C LEU A 25 27.80 12.02 5.88
N GLY A 26 27.34 12.70 4.83
CA GLY A 26 26.02 12.47 4.23
C GLY A 26 25.83 11.03 3.75
N PHE A 27 26.85 10.45 3.11
CA PHE A 27 26.82 9.02 2.72
C PHE A 27 26.98 8.07 3.90
N ALA A 28 27.83 8.40 4.88
CA ALA A 28 28.10 7.55 6.04
C ALA A 28 26.91 7.48 7.00
N LEU A 29 26.20 8.59 7.20
CA LEU A 29 24.97 8.64 8.01
C LEU A 29 23.76 8.14 7.24
N GLY A 30 23.79 8.26 5.90
CA GLY A 30 22.69 7.89 5.02
C GLY A 30 21.48 8.83 5.15
N THR A 31 20.44 8.55 4.37
CA THR A 31 19.11 9.13 4.57
C THR A 31 18.20 8.07 5.16
N PRO A 32 17.21 8.45 6.01
CA PRO A 32 16.16 7.52 6.40
C PRO A 32 15.52 6.92 5.16
N ALA A 33 15.43 5.59 5.10
CA ALA A 33 14.72 4.95 4.00
C ALA A 33 13.26 5.43 4.00
N PRO A 34 12.69 5.82 2.85
CA PRO A 34 11.28 6.16 2.78
C PRO A 34 10.46 4.96 3.27
N ASP A 35 9.41 5.21 4.04
CA ASP A 35 8.47 4.16 4.45
C ASP A 35 7.78 3.61 3.19
N ARG A 36 8.19 2.40 2.78
CA ARG A 36 7.66 1.73 1.59
C ARG A 36 6.43 0.87 1.89
N GLN A 37 6.05 0.74 3.16
CA GLN A 37 4.97 -0.17 3.55
C GLN A 37 3.62 0.31 3.00
N GLY A 38 3.30 1.59 3.16
CA GLY A 38 2.07 2.18 2.62
C GLY A 38 1.94 2.00 1.10
N PRO A 39 2.91 2.48 0.29
CA PRO A 39 2.88 2.31 -1.16
C PRO A 39 2.76 0.86 -1.63
N GLN A 40 3.38 -0.08 -0.91
CA GLN A 40 3.28 -1.51 -1.24
C GLN A 40 1.91 -2.09 -0.90
N LEU A 41 1.33 -1.73 0.25
CA LEU A 41 -0.02 -2.18 0.61
C LEU A 41 -1.07 -1.61 -0.35
N ASP A 42 -0.94 -0.36 -0.79
CA ASP A 42 -1.82 0.23 -1.81
C ASP A 42 -1.72 -0.52 -3.14
N ALA A 43 -0.51 -0.91 -3.55
CA ALA A 43 -0.31 -1.75 -4.73
C ALA A 43 -1.01 -3.12 -4.58
N TYR A 44 -0.85 -3.80 -3.43
CA TYR A 44 -1.55 -5.06 -3.17
C TYR A 44 -3.08 -4.91 -3.19
N ALA A 45 -3.61 -3.84 -2.60
CA ALA A 45 -5.05 -3.57 -2.64
C ALA A 45 -5.54 -3.33 -4.07
N SER A 46 -4.80 -2.52 -4.84
CA SER A 46 -5.12 -2.19 -6.23
C SER A 46 -5.04 -3.40 -7.17
N ASP A 47 -4.01 -4.22 -7.05
CA ASP A 47 -3.86 -5.44 -7.86
C ASP A 47 -4.95 -6.45 -7.53
N THR A 48 -5.26 -6.62 -6.25
CA THR A 48 -6.37 -7.48 -5.82
C THR A 48 -7.71 -6.98 -6.37
N ALA A 49 -7.94 -5.66 -6.31
CA ALA A 49 -9.11 -5.02 -6.89
C ALA A 49 -9.22 -5.29 -8.40
N ALA A 50 -8.14 -5.13 -9.15
CA ALA A 50 -8.11 -5.35 -10.60
C ALA A 50 -8.37 -6.82 -10.97
N ILE A 51 -7.77 -7.76 -10.24
CA ILE A 51 -8.00 -9.20 -10.45
C ILE A 51 -9.46 -9.55 -10.15
N LEU A 52 -10.02 -9.08 -9.03
CA LEU A 52 -11.42 -9.36 -8.68
C LEU A 52 -12.41 -8.70 -9.64
N ALA A 53 -12.08 -7.52 -10.18
CA ALA A 53 -12.91 -6.83 -11.16
C ALA A 53 -12.99 -7.58 -12.50
N THR A 54 -12.01 -8.43 -12.80
CA THR A 54 -11.94 -9.23 -14.04
C THR A 54 -12.30 -10.71 -13.83
N ASP A 55 -12.42 -11.16 -12.59
CA ASP A 55 -12.84 -12.53 -12.26
C ASP A 55 -14.26 -12.82 -12.82
N PRO A 56 -14.45 -13.94 -13.54
CA PRO A 56 -15.76 -14.32 -14.05
C PRO A 56 -16.72 -14.63 -12.90
N PRO A 57 -18.03 -14.33 -13.07
CA PRO A 57 -19.05 -14.70 -12.09
C PRO A 57 -19.19 -16.22 -11.99
N ARG A 58 -19.77 -16.71 -10.89
CA ARG A 58 -20.04 -18.13 -10.71
C ARG A 58 -21.47 -18.49 -11.08
N HIS A 59 -22.41 -17.59 -10.82
CA HIS A 59 -23.84 -17.85 -11.03
C HIS A 59 -24.50 -16.81 -11.96
N GLY A 60 -24.01 -15.57 -12.00
CA GLY A 60 -24.57 -14.54 -12.89
C GLY A 60 -23.95 -13.16 -12.70
N GLY A 61 -24.22 -12.26 -13.65
CA GLY A 61 -23.62 -10.92 -13.72
C GLY A 61 -22.51 -10.83 -14.77
N ALA A 62 -21.84 -9.68 -14.88
CA ALA A 62 -20.68 -9.55 -15.78
C ALA A 62 -19.37 -9.93 -15.07
N THR A 63 -19.28 -9.75 -13.74
CA THR A 63 -18.08 -10.03 -12.95
C THR A 63 -18.45 -10.60 -11.58
N ARG A 64 -17.51 -11.30 -10.94
CA ARG A 64 -17.70 -11.83 -9.57
C ARG A 64 -18.02 -10.73 -8.57
N LEU A 65 -17.40 -9.55 -8.66
CA LEU A 65 -17.71 -8.44 -7.76
C LEU A 65 -19.14 -7.91 -7.93
N GLN A 66 -19.67 -7.87 -9.17
CA GLN A 66 -21.06 -7.52 -9.41
C GLN A 66 -22.02 -8.53 -8.78
N GLU A 67 -21.70 -9.83 -8.88
CA GLU A 67 -22.51 -10.88 -8.25
C GLU A 67 -22.59 -10.68 -6.73
N VAL A 68 -21.44 -10.43 -6.09
CA VAL A 68 -21.33 -10.24 -4.64
C VAL A 68 -22.12 -9.03 -4.14
N VAL A 69 -22.18 -7.93 -4.90
CA VAL A 69 -22.91 -6.71 -4.49
C VAL A 69 -24.37 -6.68 -4.94
N SER A 70 -24.83 -7.67 -5.71
CA SER A 70 -26.17 -7.65 -6.31
C SER A 70 -27.30 -7.73 -5.27
N SER A 71 -27.11 -8.52 -4.21
CA SER A 71 -28.10 -8.71 -3.15
C SER A 71 -27.46 -9.32 -1.89
N PRO A 72 -28.11 -9.22 -0.71
CA PRO A 72 -27.64 -9.86 0.51
C PRO A 72 -27.49 -11.38 0.40
N THR A 73 -28.44 -12.05 -0.26
CA THR A 73 -28.41 -13.51 -0.45
C THR A 73 -27.28 -13.95 -1.39
N ALA A 74 -26.98 -13.16 -2.42
CA ALA A 74 -25.82 -13.39 -3.29
C ALA A 74 -24.50 -13.19 -2.53
N PHE A 75 -24.42 -12.15 -1.68
CA PHE A 75 -23.26 -11.92 -0.82
C PHE A 75 -23.01 -13.12 0.10
N ASP A 76 -24.03 -13.60 0.81
CA ASP A 76 -23.91 -14.73 1.73
C ASP A 76 -23.45 -16.01 1.03
N ARG A 77 -23.97 -16.28 -0.17
CA ARG A 77 -23.56 -17.43 -0.99
C ARG A 77 -22.10 -17.33 -1.44
N GLU A 78 -21.66 -16.16 -1.89
CA GLU A 78 -20.32 -15.97 -2.44
C GLU A 78 -19.25 -15.67 -1.38
N ARG A 79 -19.66 -15.40 -0.12
CA ARG A 79 -18.80 -14.92 0.96
C ARG A 79 -17.51 -15.75 1.14
N SER A 80 -17.66 -17.07 1.26
CA SER A 80 -16.53 -17.98 1.47
C SER A 80 -15.65 -18.09 0.23
N ALA A 81 -16.24 -18.07 -0.97
CA ALA A 81 -15.51 -18.14 -2.22
C ALA A 81 -14.67 -16.88 -2.45
N LEU A 82 -15.24 -15.70 -2.13
CA LEU A 82 -14.54 -14.43 -2.16
C LEU A 82 -13.36 -14.42 -1.18
N SER A 83 -13.57 -14.85 0.08
CA SER A 83 -12.49 -14.96 1.07
C SER A 83 -11.33 -15.82 0.55
N ASN A 84 -11.64 -17.03 0.09
CA ASN A 84 -10.63 -17.97 -0.42
C ASN A 84 -9.91 -17.45 -1.67
N ARG A 85 -10.60 -16.65 -2.50
CA ARG A 85 -9.99 -16.04 -3.67
C ARG A 85 -8.99 -14.97 -3.27
N VAL A 86 -9.36 -14.08 -2.34
CA VAL A 86 -8.48 -13.01 -1.85
C VAL A 86 -7.25 -13.58 -1.14
N THR A 87 -7.43 -14.59 -0.28
CA THR A 87 -6.31 -15.29 0.38
C THR A 87 -5.31 -15.90 -0.60
N ARG A 88 -5.74 -16.32 -1.80
CA ARG A 88 -4.83 -16.83 -2.83
C ARG A 88 -4.14 -15.76 -3.68
N ILE A 89 -4.68 -14.54 -3.70
CA ILE A 89 -4.12 -13.42 -4.45
C ILE A 89 -3.05 -12.73 -3.61
N LEU A 90 -3.36 -12.50 -2.33
CA LEU A 90 -2.48 -11.79 -1.42
C LEU A 90 -1.35 -12.68 -0.90
N PRO A 91 -0.18 -12.10 -0.56
CA PRO A 91 0.87 -12.80 0.16
C PRO A 91 0.41 -13.29 1.54
N ASP A 92 1.02 -14.37 2.03
CA ASP A 92 0.64 -15.03 3.30
C ASP A 92 0.75 -14.13 4.54
N ASN A 93 1.59 -13.09 4.50
CA ASN A 93 1.80 -12.15 5.59
C ASN A 93 0.87 -10.93 5.55
N VAL A 94 -0.10 -10.91 4.64
CA VAL A 94 -1.04 -9.80 4.45
C VAL A 94 -2.45 -10.22 4.84
N LEU A 95 -3.01 -9.53 5.82
CA LEU A 95 -4.41 -9.61 6.21
C LEU A 95 -5.26 -8.68 5.36
N PHE A 96 -6.55 -8.98 5.25
CA PHE A 96 -7.47 -8.21 4.44
C PHE A 96 -8.86 -8.07 5.07
N ARG A 97 -9.55 -7.01 4.63
CA ARG A 97 -10.98 -6.79 4.79
C ARG A 97 -11.57 -6.39 3.45
N VAL A 98 -12.59 -7.12 3.01
CA VAL A 98 -13.43 -6.73 1.86
C VAL A 98 -14.79 -6.31 2.38
N GLU A 99 -15.19 -5.07 2.10
CA GLU A 99 -16.47 -4.51 2.49
C GLU A 99 -17.33 -4.24 1.27
N THR A 100 -18.59 -4.61 1.40
CA THR A 100 -19.62 -4.48 0.38
C THR A 100 -20.85 -3.80 1.02
N PRO A 101 -21.84 -3.35 0.22
CA PRO A 101 -23.06 -2.79 0.79
C PRO A 101 -23.85 -3.77 1.67
N HIS A 102 -23.64 -5.08 1.48
CA HIS A 102 -24.41 -6.14 2.14
C HIS A 102 -23.66 -6.84 3.28
N GLY A 103 -22.38 -6.53 3.48
CA GLY A 103 -21.59 -7.14 4.54
C GLY A 103 -20.09 -7.07 4.30
N ALA A 104 -19.34 -7.84 5.07
CA ALA A 104 -17.89 -7.87 4.94
C ALA A 104 -17.26 -9.26 5.12
N VAL A 105 -16.07 -9.41 4.54
CA VAL A 105 -15.28 -10.64 4.51
C VAL A 105 -13.85 -10.34 4.95
N GLY A 106 -13.21 -11.30 5.62
CA GLY A 106 -11.86 -11.15 6.16
C GLY A 106 -11.84 -10.71 7.63
N THR A 107 -10.66 -10.28 8.08
CA THR A 107 -10.40 -9.92 9.48
C THR A 107 -10.85 -8.48 9.74
N PRO A 108 -11.40 -8.14 10.92
CA PRO A 108 -11.68 -6.75 11.26
C PRO A 108 -10.43 -5.87 11.15
N THR A 109 -10.57 -4.69 10.54
CA THR A 109 -9.45 -3.77 10.32
C THR A 109 -8.94 -3.24 11.67
N PRO A 110 -7.66 -3.41 12.01
CA PRO A 110 -7.09 -2.92 13.26
C PRO A 110 -7.05 -1.38 13.28
N GLN A 111 -7.06 -0.78 14.47
CA GLN A 111 -6.81 0.65 14.62
C GLN A 111 -5.30 0.92 14.73
N GLY A 112 -4.84 1.99 14.08
CA GLY A 112 -3.45 2.47 14.24
C GLY A 112 -2.39 1.71 13.43
N VAL A 113 -2.78 0.83 12.49
CA VAL A 113 -1.86 0.17 11.56
C VAL A 113 -1.87 0.85 10.20
N SER A 114 -0.73 0.79 9.49
CA SER A 114 -0.67 1.18 8.09
C SER A 114 -1.50 0.22 7.25
N THR A 115 -2.39 0.76 6.42
CA THR A 115 -3.29 -0.01 5.57
C THR A 115 -3.20 0.49 4.14
N GLY A 116 -3.24 -0.41 3.18
CA GLY A 116 -3.51 -0.09 1.78
C GLY A 116 -4.99 -0.24 1.46
N THR A 117 -5.55 0.62 0.62
CA THR A 117 -6.98 0.56 0.28
C THR A 117 -7.24 0.75 -1.21
N ALA A 118 -8.14 -0.07 -1.76
CA ALA A 118 -8.67 0.09 -3.11
C ALA A 118 -10.19 0.01 -3.08
N THR A 119 -10.85 0.78 -3.95
CA THR A 119 -12.32 0.76 -4.08
C THR A 119 -12.70 0.50 -5.53
N VAL A 120 -13.53 -0.51 -5.76
CA VAL A 120 -14.00 -0.91 -7.09
C VAL A 120 -15.49 -0.57 -7.23
N PRO A 121 -15.87 0.31 -8.17
CA PRO A 121 -17.28 0.52 -8.52
C PRO A 121 -17.78 -0.65 -9.37
N THR A 122 -18.98 -1.15 -9.07
CA THR A 122 -19.55 -2.35 -9.72
C THR A 122 -20.91 -2.08 -10.40
N GLY A 123 -21.41 -0.84 -10.37
CA GLY A 123 -22.74 -0.48 -10.89
C GLY A 123 -23.89 -0.75 -9.91
N HIS A 124 -23.80 -1.79 -9.07
CA HIS A 124 -24.76 -2.09 -8.00
C HIS A 124 -24.30 -1.62 -6.60
N GLY A 125 -23.08 -1.08 -6.52
CA GLY A 125 -22.45 -0.60 -5.30
C GLY A 125 -20.94 -0.48 -5.47
N SER A 126 -20.24 -0.21 -4.38
CA SER A 126 -18.79 -0.24 -4.32
C SER A 126 -18.29 -1.39 -3.44
N VAL A 127 -17.15 -1.95 -3.82
CA VAL A 127 -16.42 -2.92 -3.00
C VAL A 127 -15.14 -2.25 -2.54
N ARG A 128 -14.97 -2.12 -1.22
CA ARG A 128 -13.75 -1.60 -0.60
C ARG A 128 -12.87 -2.74 -0.14
N ILE A 129 -11.62 -2.75 -0.56
CA ILE A 129 -10.62 -3.75 -0.18
C ILE A 129 -9.55 -3.01 0.63
N THR A 130 -9.38 -3.42 1.87
CA THR A 130 -8.35 -2.89 2.78
C THR A 130 -7.40 -4.02 3.15
N VAL A 131 -6.10 -3.77 3.10
CA VAL A 131 -5.05 -4.75 3.40
C VAL A 131 -4.02 -4.18 4.36
N TRP A 132 -3.43 -5.03 5.20
CA TRP A 132 -2.39 -4.66 6.16
C TRP A 132 -1.51 -5.87 6.46
N TYR A 133 -0.30 -5.64 6.96
CA TYR A 133 0.56 -6.74 7.41
C TYR A 133 0.03 -7.34 8.71
N ALA A 134 0.17 -8.67 8.85
CA ALA A 134 -0.20 -9.43 10.04
C ALA A 134 0.60 -9.05 11.29
#